data_AF-A0A920EKC2-F1
#
_entry.id   AF-A0A920EKC2-F1
#
_cell.length_a   1.000
_cell.length_b   1.000
_cell.length_c   1.000
_cell.angle_alpha   90.00
_cell.angle_beta   90.00
_cell.angle_gamma   90.00
#
_symmetry.space_group_name_H-M   'P 1'
#
loop_
_entity.id
_entity.type
_entity.pdbx_description
1 polymer ?
#
loop_
_entity_poly.entity_id
_entity_poly.type
_entity_poly.pdbx_seq_one_letter_code
_entity_poly.pdbx_strand_id
1 'polypeptide(L)' 'MKIISAPIHREIDGLAMSSRNWHIESDERPKVIILKEVIDWIAESILNGNLDFLILRVSQLKGSISEALR' A
#
# COMPACT_ATOMS: atom_id res chain seq x y z
N MET A 1 -0.96 -27.51 18.15
CA MET A 1 -1.16 -26.09 17.76
C MET A 1 -1.48 -26.05 16.27
N LYS A 2 -2.57 -25.37 15.87
CA LYS A 2 -3.00 -25.22 14.47
C LYS A 2 -2.86 -23.75 14.09
N ILE A 3 -2.20 -23.46 12.98
CA ILE A 3 -2.11 -22.09 12.44
C ILE A 3 -3.28 -21.87 11.48
N ILE A 4 -3.98 -20.76 11.65
CA ILE A 4 -5.11 -20.35 10.79
C ILE A 4 -4.83 -18.91 10.38
N SER A 5 -4.91 -18.61 9.07
CA SER A 5 -4.75 -17.26 8.54
C SER A 5 -6.06 -16.47 8.59
N ALA A 6 -5.95 -15.15 8.60
CA ALA A 6 -7.09 -14.24 8.49
C ALA A 6 -6.76 -13.12 7.48
N PRO A 7 -7.76 -12.56 6.78
CA PRO A 7 -7.57 -11.40 5.92
C PRO A 7 -7.08 -10.16 6.69
N ILE A 8 -6.39 -9.26 6.00
CA ILE A 8 -5.98 -7.96 6.55
C ILE A 8 -7.23 -7.09 6.66
N HIS A 9 -7.59 -6.70 7.88
CA HIS A 9 -8.64 -5.72 8.11
C HIS A 9 -8.12 -4.30 7.88
N ARG A 10 -8.96 -3.43 7.31
CA ARG A 10 -8.58 -2.09 6.86
C ARG A 10 -9.56 -1.06 7.39
N GLU A 11 -9.06 0.15 7.63
CA GLU A 11 -9.88 1.33 7.94
C GLU A 11 -10.69 1.79 6.71
N ILE A 12 -11.59 2.75 6.91
CA ILE A 12 -12.51 3.20 5.84
C ILE A 12 -11.78 3.85 4.66
N ASP A 13 -10.60 4.41 4.89
CA ASP A 13 -9.74 4.99 3.87
C ASP A 13 -8.80 3.94 3.22
N GLY A 14 -8.85 2.68 3.66
CA GLY A 14 -8.07 1.58 3.08
C GLY A 14 -6.73 1.30 3.76
N LEU A 15 -6.30 2.10 4.75
CA LEU A 15 -5.10 1.79 5.52
C LEU A 15 -5.28 0.48 6.30
N ALA A 16 -4.26 -0.36 6.35
CA ALA A 16 -4.30 -1.58 7.17
C ALA A 16 -4.41 -1.21 8.65
N MET A 17 -5.35 -1.84 9.37
CA MET A 17 -5.49 -1.59 10.81
C MET A 17 -4.24 -2.09 11.54
N SER A 18 -3.67 -1.21 12.35
CA SER A 18 -2.51 -1.49 13.17
C SER A 18 -2.57 -0.68 14.44
N SER A 19 -2.17 -1.28 15.57
CA SER A 19 -2.03 -0.59 16.85
C SER A 19 -0.93 0.48 16.84
N ARG A 20 -0.26 0.71 15.70
CA ARG A 20 0.70 1.80 15.48
C ARG A 20 0.10 2.98 14.73
N ASN A 21 -1.12 2.87 14.21
CA ASN A 21 -1.77 3.95 13.46
C ASN A 21 -2.03 5.19 14.34
N TRP A 22 -2.02 5.05 15.67
CA TRP A 22 -2.14 6.19 16.59
C TRP A 22 -0.94 7.14 16.58
N HIS A 23 0.22 6.73 16.04
CA HIS A 23 1.36 7.62 15.86
C HIS A 23 1.25 8.52 14.62
N ILE A 24 0.24 8.30 13.76
CA ILE A 24 0.12 8.97 12.47
C ILE A 24 -0.70 10.23 12.67
N GLU A 25 -0.07 11.37 12.48
CA GLU A 25 -0.75 12.66 12.56
C GLU A 25 -1.64 12.91 11.34
N SER A 26 -2.58 13.84 11.48
CA SER A 26 -3.58 14.10 10.43
C SER A 26 -2.97 14.55 9.10
N ASP A 27 -1.85 15.26 9.13
CA ASP A 27 -1.09 15.72 7.97
C ASP A 27 -0.18 14.63 7.37
N GLU A 28 0.13 13.58 8.13
CA GLU A 28 0.82 12.39 7.66
C GLU A 28 -0.13 11.38 7.04
N ARG A 29 -1.42 11.43 7.40
CA ARG A 29 -2.42 10.45 6.96
C ARG A 29 -2.44 10.26 5.43
N PRO A 30 -2.51 11.32 4.59
CA PRO A 30 -2.47 11.16 3.13
C PRO A 30 -1.22 10.42 2.61
N LYS A 31 -0.09 10.58 3.30
CA LYS A 31 1.20 9.98 2.91
C LYS A 31 1.27 8.48 3.18
N VAL A 32 0.44 7.96 4.09
CA VAL A 32 0.43 6.54 4.44
C VAL A 32 -0.65 5.75 3.71
N ILE A 33 -1.77 6.37 3.33
CA ILE A 33 -2.86 5.68 2.61
C ILE A 33 -2.41 5.20 1.24
N ILE A 34 -1.47 5.92 0.61
CA ILE A 34 -0.88 5.56 -0.69
C ILE A 34 -0.26 4.16 -0.72
N LEU A 35 0.10 3.59 0.45
CA LEU A 35 0.57 2.21 0.53
C LEU A 35 -0.46 1.21 0.00
N LYS A 36 -1.76 1.46 0.18
CA LYS A 36 -2.82 0.59 -0.37
C LYS A 36 -2.81 0.65 -1.90
N GLU A 37 -2.79 1.86 -2.44
CA GLU A 37 -2.80 2.11 -3.89
C GLU A 37 -1.60 1.46 -4.58
N VAL A 38 -0.41 1.61 -4.00
CA VAL A 38 0.82 1.00 -4.53
C VAL A 38 0.72 -0.52 -4.55
N ILE A 39 0.25 -1.14 -3.46
CA ILE A 39 0.13 -2.61 -3.38
C ILE A 39 -0.91 -3.13 -4.38
N ASP A 40 -2.03 -2.42 -4.54
CA ASP A 40 -3.06 -2.79 -5.52
C ASP A 40 -2.55 -2.69 -6.95
N TRP A 41 -1.84 -1.62 -7.28
CA TRP A 41 -1.27 -1.46 -8.61
C TRP A 41 -0.22 -2.53 -8.92
N ILE A 42 0.62 -2.89 -7.94
CA ILE A 42 1.59 -3.99 -8.11
C ILE A 42 0.84 -5.29 -8.35
N ALA A 43 -0.21 -5.57 -7.57
CA ALA A 43 -1.02 -6.77 -7.74
C ALA A 43 -1.66 -6.81 -9.13
N GLU A 44 -2.26 -5.69 -9.58
CA GLU A 44 -2.86 -5.57 -10.91
C GLU A 44 -1.82 -5.76 -12.01
N SER A 45 -0.64 -5.16 -11.88
CA SER A 45 0.45 -5.31 -12.85
C SER A 45 0.91 -6.77 -12.98
N ILE A 46 1.03 -7.47 -11.86
CA ILE A 46 1.36 -8.90 -11.84
C ILE A 46 0.24 -9.73 -12.49
N LEU A 47 -1.03 -9.44 -12.15
CA LEU A 47 -2.19 -10.12 -12.75
C LEU A 47 -2.28 -9.88 -14.26
N ASN A 48 -1.80 -8.73 -14.74
CA ASN A 48 -1.70 -8.39 -16.16
C ASN A 48 -0.43 -8.93 -16.84
N GLY A 49 0.35 -9.76 -16.16
CA GLY A 49 1.50 -10.48 -16.73
C GLY A 49 2.83 -9.73 -16.66
N ASN A 50 2.90 -8.57 -16.00
CA ASN A 50 4.18 -7.93 -15.72
C ASN A 50 4.86 -8.60 -14.52
N LEU A 51 5.86 -9.42 -14.80
CA LEU A 51 6.67 -10.12 -13.79
C LEU A 51 8.07 -9.53 -13.63
N ASP A 52 8.33 -8.36 -14.22
CA ASP A 52 9.58 -7.64 -13.98
C ASP A 52 9.51 -6.92 -12.63
N PHE A 53 9.84 -7.66 -11.58
CA PHE A 53 9.79 -7.16 -10.21
C PHE A 53 10.74 -5.99 -9.95
N LEU A 54 11.83 -5.87 -10.73
CA LEU A 54 12.75 -4.72 -10.61
C LEU A 54 12.06 -3.46 -11.14
N ILE A 55 11.39 -3.56 -12.29
CA ILE A 55 10.59 -2.46 -12.84
C ILE A 55 9.41 -2.12 -11.91
N LEU A 56 8.67 -3.09 -11.40
CA LEU A 56 7.54 -2.85 -10.49
C LEU A 56 7.97 -2.15 -9.20
N ARG A 57 9.15 -2.50 -8.67
CA ARG A 57 9.73 -1.85 -7.49
C ARG A 57 10.11 -0.40 -7.75
N VAL A 58 10.67 -0.09 -8.92
CA VAL A 58 11.23 1.24 -9.24
C VAL A 58 10.17 2.21 -9.79
N SER A 59 9.21 1.72 -10.57
CA SER A 59 8.18 2.55 -11.22
C SER A 59 7.19 3.18 -10.23
N GLN A 60 6.83 2.46 -9.16
CA GLN A 60 5.90 2.95 -8.13
C GLN A 60 6.50 4.02 -7.22
N LEU A 61 7.80 3.94 -6.92
CA LEU A 61 8.48 4.95 -6.11
C LEU A 61 8.47 6.34 -6.76
N LYS A 62 8.29 6.44 -8.08
CA LYS A 62 8.36 7.73 -8.80
C LYS A 62 6.98 8.32 -9.13
N GLY A 63 5.98 7.48 -9.43
CA GLY A 63 4.62 7.94 -9.77
C GLY A 63 3.83 8.39 -8.54
N SER A 64 3.71 7.50 -7.55
CA SER A 64 2.89 7.72 -6.35
C SER A 64 3.44 8.83 -5.44
N ILE A 65 4.76 8.96 -5.33
CA ILE A 65 5.40 10.04 -4.56
C ILE A 65 5.20 11.41 -5.23
N SER A 66 5.09 11.48 -6.56
CA SER A 66 4.87 12.74 -7.29
C SER A 66 3.45 13.30 -7.10
N GLU A 67 2.44 12.47 -6.84
CA GLU A 67 1.07 12.92 -6.57
C GLU A 67 0.83 13.20 -5.08
N ALA A 68 1.46 12.44 -4.18
CA ALA A 68 1.37 12.67 -2.73
C ALA A 68 2.14 13.91 -2.21
N LEU A 69 3.00 14.51 -3.04
CA LEU A 69 3.77 15.73 -2.73
C LEU A 69 3.20 16.99 -3.39
N ARG A 70 2.04 16.91 -4.06
CA ARG A 70 1.27 18.06 -4.55
C ARG A 70 0.14 18.40 -3.61
#